data_AF-A0A833WII5-F1
#
_entry.id   AF-A0A833WII5-F1
#
_cell.length_a   1.000
_cell.length_b   1.000
_cell.length_c   1.000
_cell.angle_alpha   90.00
_cell.angle_beta   90.00
_cell.angle_gamma   90.00
#
_symmetry.space_group_name_H-M   'P 1'
#
loop_
_entity.id
_entity.type
_entity.pdbx_description
1 polymer ?
#
loop_
_entity_poly.entity_id
_entity_poly.type
_entity_poly.pdbx_seq_one_letter_code
_entity_poly.pdbx_strand_id
1 'polypeptide(L)'
;MGLLKRRGLQQENQPRELQDIERQGPQKAEVNSEENGKTNKRPQIPEWIVKILHPEQGRFLRIWNVIFVVSCMVAISVDPLFFYVPVVNEEKKCLALDKTLKISAICLRSVTDMIYFVNIILQFLCPYIDEIYRELGETVLVKDAWLIAKRYFAGYFVIDTLAILPFSQVKPQLDISRIYLAWTKLNETTTLFRSSVLVVRAAFNMFLYILASHVLGAFWFFFSVQRQTTCWHVACHNQIGCNPHFFNCDHGFGNYTFLNEYCPVKTPNKTLFDFGIFLEALQSGTVVSTTFTRKILYCFWWGVRNLSSFGGSLQTSPNIWENCFAVLISIFGLLLFLFFVGNVQTYMKSETSKQLETYMDKEDLAKMSGKESSIQLWMERNNLPENQRKVLMSDIQGKLRKKKDIETENLFPHLPILLRMEIKRHLCLPILKKVPMLNKDKALLEWICMYLKPVYYNEHSYIFREGEPIDVMLFITQCIVLKFPTSKSGEPICIECIEQGNFYGVQLLQWSLDHSTSLLSLSKLPISTETLKTHTKVEAFGLMANDLKTLLSKRKTKQPASTTEAAALTIQAAWGAFL
;
A
#
# COMPACT_ATOMS: atom_id res chain seq x y z
N MET A 1 -15.28 24.34 23.73
CA MET A 1 -15.76 23.66 24.95
C MET A 1 -15.27 22.22 24.89
N GLY A 2 -14.02 21.92 25.26
CA GLY A 2 -13.58 21.62 26.63
C GLY A 2 -13.35 20.10 26.74
N LEU A 3 -12.10 19.63 26.55
CA LEU A 3 -11.22 19.02 27.59
C LEU A 3 -11.73 17.63 28.04
N LEU A 4 -11.00 16.50 28.07
CA LEU A 4 -9.60 16.08 28.18
C LEU A 4 -9.59 14.58 27.72
N LYS A 5 -8.50 13.90 27.35
CA LYS A 5 -7.36 13.57 28.21
C LYS A 5 -6.32 12.77 27.42
N ARG A 6 -5.07 13.26 27.43
CA ARG A 6 -3.85 12.48 27.16
C ARG A 6 -3.76 11.29 28.13
N ARG A 7 -3.49 10.09 27.61
CA ARG A 7 -2.71 9.02 28.26
C ARG A 7 -1.66 8.64 27.22
N GLY A 8 -0.37 8.75 27.45
CA GLY A 8 0.38 8.26 28.60
C GLY A 8 1.12 7.02 28.11
N LEU A 9 2.40 7.21 27.75
CA LEU A 9 3.34 6.14 27.44
C LEU A 9 3.27 5.09 28.55
N GLN A 10 2.72 3.91 28.24
CA GLN A 10 2.97 2.70 29.01
C GLN A 10 4.10 1.96 28.33
N GLN A 11 5.19 1.85 29.07
CA GLN A 11 6.28 0.91 28.88
C GLN A 11 5.64 -0.49 28.95
N GLU A 12 5.43 -1.13 27.81
CA GLU A 12 4.85 -2.46 27.73
C GLU A 12 5.92 -3.47 28.14
N ASN A 13 5.62 -4.20 29.22
CA ASN A 13 6.47 -5.25 29.76
C ASN A 13 6.72 -6.33 28.71
N GLN A 14 8.00 -6.57 28.46
CA GLN A 14 8.54 -7.71 27.72
C GLN A 14 7.98 -9.03 28.30
N PRO A 15 7.45 -9.96 27.48
CA PRO A 15 6.97 -11.24 27.99
C PRO A 15 8.13 -12.06 28.57
N ARG A 16 7.89 -12.62 29.76
CA ARG A 16 8.85 -13.36 30.59
C ARG A 16 9.39 -14.65 29.96
N GLU A 17 8.97 -15.00 28.75
CA GLU A 17 9.43 -16.20 28.01
C GLU A 17 10.71 -15.96 27.20
N LEU A 18 11.14 -14.70 27.00
CA LEU A 18 12.36 -14.40 26.22
C LEU A 18 13.66 -14.43 27.05
N GLN A 19 13.57 -14.39 28.39
CA GLN A 19 14.74 -14.41 29.28
C GLN A 19 15.19 -15.82 29.69
N ASP A 20 14.32 -16.83 29.58
CA ASP A 20 14.67 -18.21 29.92
C ASP A 20 15.41 -18.94 28.78
N ILE A 21 15.36 -18.41 27.54
CA ILE A 21 16.14 -18.94 26.40
C ILE A 21 17.61 -18.47 26.47
N GLU A 22 17.90 -17.33 27.10
CA GLU A 22 19.27 -16.80 27.22
C GLU A 22 20.13 -17.56 28.25
N ARG A 23 19.54 -18.44 29.07
CA ARG A 23 20.27 -19.31 30.02
C ARG A 23 20.60 -20.70 29.50
N GLN A 24 20.05 -21.11 28.35
CA GLN A 24 20.45 -22.33 27.67
C GLN A 24 21.17 -21.94 26.38
N GLY A 25 22.49 -21.75 26.49
CA GLY A 25 23.34 -21.49 25.34
C GLY A 25 23.10 -22.53 24.23
N PRO A 26 23.26 -22.15 22.95
CA PRO A 26 22.98 -23.04 21.83
C PRO A 26 23.88 -24.26 21.93
N GLN A 27 23.28 -25.45 22.03
CA GLN A 27 23.97 -26.69 21.71
C GLN A 27 24.48 -26.55 20.28
N LYS A 28 25.79 -26.30 20.15
CA LYS A 28 26.52 -26.44 18.90
C LYS A 28 26.17 -27.82 18.34
N ALA A 29 25.45 -27.85 17.23
CA ALA A 29 25.49 -29.00 16.34
C ALA A 29 26.91 -29.04 15.76
N GLU A 30 27.81 -29.74 16.45
CA GLU A 30 29.11 -30.15 15.94
C GLU A 30 28.88 -31.01 14.69
N VAL A 31 29.03 -30.38 13.52
CA VAL A 31 29.51 -31.07 12.33
C VAL A 31 31.03 -30.92 12.36
N ASN A 32 31.70 -31.89 12.99
CA ASN A 32 32.94 -32.52 12.54
C ASN A 32 33.48 -33.41 13.66
N SER A 33 33.20 -34.71 13.55
CA SER A 33 33.96 -35.75 14.22
C SER A 33 34.30 -36.82 13.17
N GLU A 34 35.52 -36.74 12.65
CA GLU A 34 36.25 -37.95 12.26
C GLU A 34 36.54 -38.71 13.56
N GLU A 35 35.69 -39.67 13.90
CA GLU A 35 36.11 -40.78 14.75
C GLU A 35 35.27 -42.03 14.49
N ASN A 36 35.97 -43.15 14.44
CA ASN A 36 35.51 -44.47 14.07
C ASN A 36 34.33 -44.94 14.94
N GLY A 37 33.15 -45.05 14.35
CA GLY A 37 32.00 -45.71 14.95
C GLY A 37 30.84 -45.68 13.96
N LYS A 38 30.20 -46.83 13.71
CA LYS A 38 29.02 -46.96 12.83
C LYS A 38 27.89 -46.05 13.34
N THR A 39 27.90 -44.78 12.93
CA THR A 39 26.80 -43.86 13.16
C THR A 39 25.72 -44.17 12.15
N ASN A 40 24.53 -44.48 12.65
CA ASN A 40 23.33 -44.64 11.85
C ASN A 40 23.01 -43.27 11.22
N LYS A 41 23.64 -42.97 10.07
CA LYS A 41 23.42 -41.70 9.36
C LYS A 41 21.95 -41.62 9.00
N ARG A 42 21.24 -40.63 9.55
CA ARG A 42 19.82 -40.40 9.24
C ARG A 42 19.67 -40.16 7.74
N PRO A 43 18.58 -40.66 7.12
CA PRO A 43 18.37 -40.51 5.69
C PRO A 43 18.27 -39.03 5.31
N GLN A 44 19.15 -38.58 4.43
CA GLN A 44 19.13 -37.23 3.87
C GLN A 44 18.52 -37.24 2.48
N ILE A 45 17.83 -36.15 2.12
CA ILE A 45 17.30 -35.97 0.77
C ILE A 45 18.46 -35.77 -0.21
N PRO A 46 18.49 -36.49 -1.36
CA PRO A 46 19.50 -36.30 -2.41
C PRO A 46 19.63 -34.85 -2.86
N GLU A 47 20.87 -34.42 -3.12
CA GLU A 47 21.19 -33.02 -3.41
C GLU A 47 20.53 -32.49 -4.70
N TRP A 48 20.34 -33.36 -5.69
CA TRP A 48 19.61 -33.04 -6.91
C TRP A 48 18.11 -32.74 -6.65
N ILE A 49 17.47 -33.45 -5.70
CA ILE A 49 16.08 -33.18 -5.29
C ILE A 49 16.01 -31.83 -4.56
N VAL A 50 16.95 -31.56 -3.66
CA VAL A 50 17.02 -30.29 -2.93
C VAL A 50 17.14 -29.11 -3.90
N LYS A 51 17.91 -29.25 -4.98
CA LYS A 51 18.04 -28.20 -6.01
C LYS A 51 16.73 -27.96 -6.78
N ILE A 52 15.96 -29.01 -7.06
CA ILE A 52 14.69 -28.92 -7.80
C ILE A 52 13.55 -28.39 -6.90
N LEU A 53 13.46 -28.92 -5.67
CA LEU A 53 12.41 -28.62 -4.68
C LEU A 53 12.81 -27.52 -3.70
N HIS A 54 13.76 -26.66 -4.06
CA HIS A 54 14.20 -25.60 -3.18
C HIS A 54 13.03 -24.63 -2.89
N PRO A 55 12.68 -24.36 -1.62
CA PRO A 55 11.46 -23.63 -1.26
C PRO A 55 11.40 -22.20 -1.82
N GLU A 56 12.53 -21.48 -1.83
CA GLU A 56 12.59 -20.11 -2.35
C GLU A 56 13.06 -20.01 -3.81
N GLN A 57 14.09 -20.77 -4.19
CA GLN A 57 14.76 -20.65 -5.49
C GLN A 57 14.25 -21.65 -6.55
N GLY A 58 13.50 -22.68 -6.14
CA GLY A 58 13.04 -23.76 -7.01
C GLY A 58 11.93 -23.29 -7.96
N ARG A 59 12.27 -23.13 -9.24
CA ARG A 59 11.28 -22.80 -10.30
C ARG A 59 10.22 -23.91 -10.43
N PHE A 60 10.63 -25.17 -10.31
CA PHE A 60 9.74 -26.32 -10.40
C PHE A 60 8.65 -26.27 -9.33
N LEU A 61 9.04 -26.14 -8.05
CA LEU A 61 8.08 -26.10 -6.94
C LEU A 61 7.06 -24.96 -7.11
N ARG A 62 7.52 -23.80 -7.59
CA ARG A 62 6.63 -22.67 -7.84
C ARG A 62 5.60 -22.92 -8.94
N ILE A 63 6.01 -23.52 -10.05
CA ILE A 63 5.11 -23.91 -11.14
C ILE A 63 4.16 -25.02 -10.66
N TRP A 64 4.70 -26.02 -9.95
CA TRP A 64 3.94 -27.11 -9.36
C TRP A 64 2.81 -26.60 -8.46
N ASN A 65 3.10 -25.63 -7.59
CA ASN A 65 2.10 -25.02 -6.71
C ASN A 65 0.94 -24.41 -7.49
N VAL A 66 1.21 -23.76 -8.64
CA VAL A 66 0.17 -23.23 -9.52
C VAL A 66 -0.65 -24.35 -10.16
N ILE A 67 0.01 -25.38 -10.70
CA ILE A 67 -0.66 -26.55 -11.28
C ILE A 67 -1.55 -27.22 -10.23
N PHE A 68 -1.04 -27.38 -9.01
CA PHE A 68 -1.76 -27.96 -7.89
C PHE A 68 -3.00 -27.12 -7.55
N VAL A 69 -2.87 -25.80 -7.37
CA VAL A 69 -4.02 -24.91 -7.11
C VAL A 69 -5.08 -25.03 -8.20
N VAL A 70 -4.69 -25.00 -9.47
CA VAL A 70 -5.63 -25.16 -10.60
C VAL A 70 -6.31 -26.53 -10.55
N SER A 71 -5.55 -27.60 -10.28
CA SER A 71 -6.11 -28.95 -10.10
C SER A 71 -7.11 -29.02 -8.94
N CYS A 72 -6.86 -28.32 -7.83
CA CYS A 72 -7.81 -28.22 -6.71
C CYS A 72 -9.11 -27.56 -7.16
N MET A 73 -9.02 -26.43 -7.86
CA MET A 73 -10.19 -25.70 -8.36
C MET A 73 -11.03 -26.54 -9.34
N VAL A 74 -10.37 -27.29 -10.23
CA VAL A 74 -11.05 -28.23 -11.13
C VAL A 74 -11.74 -29.33 -10.33
N ALA A 75 -11.05 -29.95 -9.36
CA ALA A 75 -11.62 -31.03 -8.57
C ALA A 75 -12.89 -30.62 -7.81
N ILE A 76 -12.84 -29.48 -7.12
CA ILE A 76 -13.99 -28.99 -6.34
C ILE A 76 -15.15 -28.61 -7.25
N SER A 77 -14.88 -28.22 -8.51
CA SER A 77 -15.92 -27.96 -9.52
C SER A 77 -16.54 -29.24 -10.09
N VAL A 78 -15.82 -30.38 -10.03
CA VAL A 78 -16.29 -31.69 -10.50
C VAL A 78 -17.13 -32.41 -9.44
N ASP A 79 -16.87 -32.20 -8.15
CA ASP A 79 -17.61 -32.88 -7.07
C ASP A 79 -19.14 -32.69 -7.14
N PRO A 80 -19.70 -31.51 -7.47
CA PRO A 80 -21.15 -31.36 -7.56
C PRO A 80 -21.79 -32.15 -8.71
N LEU A 81 -21.01 -32.64 -9.68
CA LEU A 81 -21.53 -33.46 -10.79
C LEU A 81 -22.21 -34.74 -10.32
N PHE A 82 -21.77 -35.30 -9.18
CA PHE A 82 -22.37 -36.50 -8.60
C PHE A 82 -23.84 -36.31 -8.19
N PHE A 83 -24.25 -35.08 -7.85
CA PHE A 83 -25.65 -34.77 -7.54
C PHE A 83 -26.58 -34.84 -8.75
N TYR A 84 -26.04 -34.73 -9.97
CA TYR A 84 -26.82 -34.78 -11.22
C TYR A 84 -26.97 -36.19 -11.81
N VAL A 85 -26.36 -37.20 -11.17
CA VAL A 85 -26.41 -38.61 -11.61
C VAL A 85 -27.83 -39.20 -11.57
N PRO A 86 -28.67 -38.95 -10.54
CA PRO A 86 -30.02 -39.46 -10.52
C PRO A 86 -30.90 -38.80 -11.59
N VAL A 87 -31.65 -39.61 -12.35
CA VAL A 87 -32.56 -39.17 -13.41
C VAL A 87 -33.93 -39.78 -13.20
N VAL A 88 -34.95 -38.93 -13.22
CA VAL A 88 -36.35 -39.36 -13.08
C VAL A 88 -36.85 -39.83 -14.44
N ASN A 89 -37.31 -41.07 -14.53
CA ASN A 89 -38.03 -41.56 -15.70
C ASN A 89 -39.53 -41.33 -15.49
N GLU A 90 -40.10 -40.36 -16.22
CA GLU A 90 -41.52 -39.99 -16.10
C GLU A 90 -42.49 -41.06 -16.62
N GLU A 91 -42.09 -41.86 -17.62
CA GLU A 91 -42.94 -42.90 -18.19
C GLU A 91 -43.08 -44.10 -17.24
N LYS A 92 -41.95 -44.56 -16.68
CA LYS A 92 -41.89 -45.73 -15.80
C LYS A 92 -42.02 -45.38 -14.31
N LYS A 93 -42.04 -44.10 -13.96
CA LYS A 93 -42.06 -43.58 -12.57
C LYS A 93 -41.02 -44.25 -11.68
N CYS A 94 -39.79 -44.27 -12.18
CA CYS A 94 -38.65 -44.87 -11.49
C CYS A 94 -37.44 -43.94 -11.59
N LEU A 95 -36.49 -44.15 -10.69
CA LEU A 95 -35.21 -43.49 -10.66
C LEU A 95 -34.18 -44.32 -11.43
N ALA A 96 -33.57 -43.71 -12.43
CA ALA A 96 -32.43 -44.24 -13.17
C ALA A 96 -31.15 -43.51 -12.77
N LEU A 97 -30.01 -44.14 -13.00
CA LEU A 97 -28.70 -43.51 -12.83
C LEU A 97 -28.08 -43.24 -14.19
N ASP A 98 -27.65 -42.00 -14.43
CA ASP A 98 -26.91 -41.62 -15.63
C ASP A 98 -25.49 -42.21 -15.56
N LYS A 99 -25.33 -43.38 -16.20
CA LYS A 99 -24.05 -44.14 -16.21
C LYS A 99 -22.94 -43.34 -16.89
N THR A 100 -23.24 -42.62 -17.96
CA THR A 100 -22.27 -41.84 -18.73
C THR A 100 -21.73 -40.68 -17.88
N LEU A 101 -22.62 -39.94 -17.21
CA LEU A 101 -22.22 -38.88 -16.29
C LEU A 101 -21.43 -39.43 -15.10
N LYS A 102 -21.90 -40.53 -14.49
CA LYS A 102 -21.22 -41.16 -13.34
C LYS A 102 -19.80 -41.58 -13.70
N ILE A 103 -19.60 -42.29 -14.81
CA ILE A 103 -18.26 -42.72 -15.27
C ILE A 103 -17.40 -41.50 -15.58
N SER A 104 -17.93 -40.49 -16.27
CA SER A 104 -17.18 -39.28 -16.63
C SER A 104 -16.70 -38.52 -15.38
N ALA A 105 -17.57 -38.33 -14.38
CA ALA A 105 -17.23 -37.68 -13.12
C ALA A 105 -16.17 -38.46 -12.33
N ILE A 106 -16.27 -39.80 -12.28
CA ILE A 106 -15.25 -40.66 -11.64
C ILE A 106 -13.89 -40.53 -12.35
N CYS A 107 -13.87 -40.57 -13.68
CA CYS A 107 -12.64 -40.39 -14.45
C CYS A 107 -11.99 -39.03 -14.18
N LEU A 108 -12.76 -37.94 -14.24
CA LEU A 108 -12.25 -36.59 -13.95
C LEU A 108 -11.73 -36.47 -12.51
N ARG A 109 -12.45 -37.04 -11.54
CA ARG A 109 -12.05 -37.06 -10.13
C ARG A 109 -10.72 -37.80 -9.95
N SER A 110 -10.58 -38.99 -10.55
CA SER A 110 -9.37 -39.80 -10.50
C SER A 110 -8.13 -39.09 -11.06
N VAL A 111 -8.27 -38.33 -12.16
CA VAL A 111 -7.18 -37.51 -12.70
C VAL A 111 -6.69 -36.48 -11.67
N THR A 112 -7.62 -35.78 -11.00
CA THR A 112 -7.23 -34.79 -9.98
C THR A 112 -6.65 -35.43 -8.71
N ASP A 113 -7.10 -36.63 -8.35
CA ASP A 113 -6.54 -37.39 -7.22
C ASP A 113 -5.10 -37.81 -7.44
N MET A 114 -4.75 -38.19 -8.68
CA MET A 114 -3.37 -38.51 -9.02
C MET A 114 -2.44 -37.31 -8.81
N ILE A 115 -2.86 -36.10 -9.21
CA ILE A 115 -2.09 -34.86 -9.00
C ILE A 115 -1.93 -34.58 -7.50
N TYR A 116 -3.00 -34.77 -6.73
CA TYR A 116 -2.97 -34.65 -5.27
C TYR A 116 -2.02 -35.64 -4.61
N PHE A 117 -2.04 -36.89 -5.04
CA PHE A 117 -1.14 -37.92 -4.54
C PHE A 117 0.33 -37.57 -4.81
N VAL A 118 0.64 -37.07 -6.01
CA VAL A 118 1.98 -36.57 -6.32
C VAL A 118 2.34 -35.38 -5.42
N ASN A 119 1.39 -34.49 -5.11
CA ASN A 119 1.64 -33.39 -4.18
C ASN A 119 2.01 -33.89 -2.77
N ILE A 120 1.33 -34.92 -2.25
CA ILE A 120 1.70 -35.53 -0.96
C ILE A 120 3.13 -36.08 -1.01
N ILE A 121 3.50 -36.79 -2.07
CA ILE A 121 4.87 -37.29 -2.25
C ILE A 121 5.87 -36.13 -2.23
N LEU A 122 5.56 -35.03 -2.93
CA LEU A 122 6.42 -33.86 -2.97
C LEU A 122 6.56 -33.19 -1.60
N GLN A 123 5.52 -33.17 -0.76
CA GLN A 123 5.59 -32.62 0.59
C GLN A 123 6.55 -33.42 1.50
N PHE A 124 6.61 -34.74 1.34
CA PHE A 124 7.61 -35.57 2.02
C PHE A 124 9.04 -35.33 1.53
N LEU A 125 9.22 -34.80 0.31
CA LEU A 125 10.51 -34.55 -0.31
C LEU A 125 10.95 -33.07 -0.26
N CYS A 126 10.09 -32.17 0.20
CA CYS A 126 10.37 -30.74 0.16
C CYS A 126 11.22 -30.33 1.38
N PRO A 127 12.46 -29.86 1.19
CA PRO A 127 13.24 -29.27 2.27
C PRO A 127 12.59 -27.95 2.72
N TYR A 128 12.78 -27.60 3.99
CA TYR A 128 12.22 -26.38 4.56
C TYR A 128 13.32 -25.52 5.20
N ILE A 129 13.04 -24.22 5.30
CA ILE A 129 13.90 -23.26 6.02
C ILE A 129 13.40 -23.21 7.47
N ASP A 130 14.32 -23.35 8.42
CA ASP A 130 14.00 -23.25 9.84
C ASP A 130 13.68 -21.79 10.21
N GLU A 131 12.49 -21.56 10.77
CA GLU A 131 12.01 -20.21 11.07
C GLU A 131 12.75 -19.57 12.24
N ILE A 132 13.24 -20.37 13.20
CA ILE A 132 13.97 -19.89 14.37
C ILE A 132 15.28 -19.24 13.91
N TYR A 133 16.05 -19.93 13.08
CA TYR A 133 17.30 -19.39 12.52
C TYR A 133 17.03 -18.20 11.59
N ARG A 134 15.93 -18.22 10.84
CA ARG A 134 15.55 -17.10 9.95
C ARG A 134 15.28 -15.82 10.75
N GLU A 135 14.67 -15.91 11.93
CA GLU A 135 14.48 -14.77 12.85
C GLU A 135 15.80 -14.26 13.44
N LEU A 136 16.78 -15.16 13.60
CA LEU A 136 18.16 -14.85 13.99
C LEU A 136 19.03 -14.31 12.83
N GLY A 137 18.48 -14.24 11.61
CA GLY A 137 19.20 -13.74 10.41
C GLY A 137 20.02 -14.79 9.67
N GLU A 138 19.95 -16.06 10.05
CA GLU A 138 20.64 -17.18 9.38
C GLU A 138 19.67 -18.08 8.61
N THR A 139 19.98 -18.42 7.35
CA THR A 139 19.15 -19.31 6.53
C THR A 139 19.67 -20.75 6.58
N VAL A 140 19.13 -21.54 7.49
CA VAL A 140 19.46 -22.98 7.60
C VAL A 140 18.43 -23.81 6.85
N LEU A 141 18.88 -24.52 5.80
CA LEU A 141 18.04 -25.43 5.02
C LEU A 141 18.09 -26.84 5.61
N VAL A 142 16.96 -27.31 6.13
CA VAL A 142 16.83 -28.66 6.69
C VAL A 142 16.64 -29.66 5.56
N LYS A 143 17.55 -30.65 5.47
CA LYS A 143 17.55 -31.74 4.47
C LYS A 143 17.26 -33.14 5.04
N ASP A 144 17.09 -33.25 6.36
CA ASP A 144 16.84 -34.52 7.05
C ASP A 144 15.41 -35.01 6.74
N ALA A 145 15.29 -36.16 6.08
CA ALA A 145 14.00 -36.70 5.64
C ALA A 145 13.09 -37.04 6.82
N TRP A 146 13.64 -37.47 7.97
CA TRP A 146 12.85 -37.77 9.15
C TRP A 146 12.26 -36.50 9.76
N LEU A 147 13.02 -35.41 9.79
CA LEU A 147 12.57 -34.14 10.36
C LEU A 147 11.48 -33.49 9.48
N ILE A 148 11.64 -33.59 8.16
CA ILE A 148 10.63 -33.17 7.17
C ILE A 148 9.33 -33.96 7.35
N ALA A 149 9.42 -35.30 7.41
CA ALA A 149 8.26 -36.16 7.60
C ALA A 149 7.55 -35.85 8.93
N LYS A 150 8.29 -35.71 10.03
CA LYS A 150 7.71 -35.38 11.34
C LYS A 150 6.95 -34.05 11.32
N ARG A 151 7.53 -33.00 10.70
CA ARG A 151 6.88 -31.70 10.54
C ARG A 151 5.59 -31.83 9.72
N TYR A 152 5.62 -32.58 8.63
CA TYR A 152 4.46 -32.77 7.77
C TYR A 152 3.34 -33.56 8.46
N PHE A 153 3.68 -34.64 9.19
CA PHE A 153 2.73 -35.42 9.99
C PHE A 153 2.03 -34.61 11.08
N ALA A 154 2.74 -33.67 11.70
CA ALA A 154 2.18 -32.84 12.77
C ALA A 154 1.20 -31.75 12.26
N GLY A 155 1.22 -31.42 10.97
CA GLY A 155 0.42 -30.35 10.39
C GLY A 155 -0.47 -30.83 9.24
N TYR A 156 0.04 -30.73 8.02
CA TYR A 156 -0.76 -30.83 6.79
C TYR A 156 -1.15 -32.26 6.39
N PHE A 157 -0.46 -33.30 6.88
CA PHE A 157 -0.70 -34.68 6.46
C PHE A 157 -2.15 -35.14 6.66
N VAL A 158 -2.77 -34.78 7.80
CA VAL A 158 -4.17 -35.14 8.08
C VAL A 158 -5.12 -34.47 7.08
N ILE A 159 -4.88 -33.20 6.77
CA ILE A 159 -5.70 -32.42 5.82
C ILE A 159 -5.58 -32.99 4.41
N ASP A 160 -4.35 -33.29 3.97
CA ASP A 160 -4.08 -33.86 2.65
C ASP A 160 -4.66 -35.28 2.50
N THR A 161 -4.60 -36.08 3.58
CA THR A 161 -5.19 -37.43 3.58
C THR A 161 -6.72 -37.35 3.49
N LEU A 162 -7.35 -36.45 4.23
CA LEU A 162 -8.80 -36.22 4.15
C LEU A 162 -9.24 -35.76 2.76
N ALA A 163 -8.42 -34.97 2.07
CA ALA A 163 -8.70 -34.50 0.71
C ALA A 163 -8.72 -35.62 -0.34
N ILE A 164 -7.94 -36.69 -0.15
CA ILE A 164 -7.87 -37.82 -1.10
C ILE A 164 -8.97 -38.85 -0.85
N LEU A 165 -9.49 -38.91 0.37
CA LEU A 165 -10.49 -39.93 0.70
C LEU A 165 -11.73 -39.77 -0.20
N PRO A 166 -12.18 -40.85 -0.87
CA PRO A 166 -13.29 -40.83 -1.79
C PRO A 166 -14.64 -40.75 -1.05
N PHE A 167 -14.76 -39.88 -0.04
CA PHE A 167 -16.02 -39.69 0.68
C PHE A 167 -17.15 -39.30 -0.27
N SER A 168 -16.83 -38.53 -1.33
CA SER A 168 -17.76 -38.13 -2.39
C SER A 168 -18.37 -39.31 -3.18
N GLN A 169 -17.72 -40.48 -3.19
CA GLN A 169 -18.22 -41.68 -3.89
C GLN A 169 -19.29 -42.43 -3.07
N VAL A 170 -19.29 -42.28 -1.74
CA VAL A 170 -20.25 -42.93 -0.83
C VAL A 170 -21.38 -41.97 -0.46
N LYS A 171 -21.07 -40.69 -0.26
CA LYS A 171 -22.04 -39.61 -0.08
C LYS A 171 -21.53 -38.34 -0.78
N PRO A 172 -22.31 -37.71 -1.65
CA PRO A 172 -21.92 -36.42 -2.23
C PRO A 172 -21.71 -35.40 -1.11
N GLN A 173 -20.47 -35.05 -0.83
CA GLN A 173 -20.07 -34.11 0.22
C GLN A 173 -19.10 -33.10 -0.36
N LEU A 174 -19.15 -31.88 0.17
CA LEU A 174 -18.27 -30.80 -0.25
C LEU A 174 -16.89 -30.99 0.39
N ASP A 175 -15.83 -31.04 -0.44
CA ASP A 175 -14.48 -31.24 0.06
C ASP A 175 -13.85 -29.91 0.53
N ILE A 176 -14.17 -29.53 1.76
CA ILE A 176 -13.68 -28.29 2.40
C ILE A 176 -12.15 -28.28 2.51
N SER A 177 -11.53 -29.46 2.63
CA SER A 177 -10.08 -29.60 2.77
C SER A 177 -9.35 -29.08 1.52
N ARG A 178 -9.88 -29.36 0.32
CA ARG A 178 -9.32 -28.90 -0.96
C ARG A 178 -9.44 -27.38 -1.12
N ILE A 179 -10.52 -26.78 -0.62
CA ILE A 179 -10.69 -25.31 -0.63
C ILE A 179 -9.61 -24.66 0.24
N TYR A 180 -9.41 -25.19 1.45
CA TYR A 180 -8.38 -24.70 2.38
C TYR A 180 -6.97 -24.85 1.80
N LEU A 181 -6.66 -26.01 1.20
CA LEU A 181 -5.38 -26.27 0.55
C LEU A 181 -5.14 -25.36 -0.67
N ALA A 182 -6.16 -25.15 -1.51
CA ALA A 182 -6.08 -24.21 -2.62
C ALA A 182 -5.80 -22.79 -2.13
N TRP A 183 -6.48 -22.34 -1.08
CA TRP A 183 -6.28 -21.00 -0.49
C TRP A 183 -4.89 -20.81 0.11
N THR A 184 -4.45 -21.75 0.95
CA THR A 184 -3.12 -21.70 1.59
C THR A 184 -2.02 -21.67 0.53
N LYS A 185 -2.12 -22.54 -0.47
CA LYS A 185 -1.13 -22.60 -1.55
C LYS A 185 -1.19 -21.40 -2.49
N LEU A 186 -2.38 -20.86 -2.76
CA LEU A 186 -2.53 -19.63 -3.51
C LEU A 186 -1.80 -18.48 -2.83
N ASN A 187 -1.95 -18.35 -1.51
CA ASN A 187 -1.26 -17.32 -0.74
C ASN A 187 0.28 -17.44 -0.83
N GLU A 188 0.84 -18.64 -0.81
CA GLU A 188 2.27 -18.85 -1.04
C GLU A 188 2.71 -18.45 -2.47
N THR A 189 1.87 -18.73 -3.48
CA THR A 189 2.16 -18.37 -4.88
C THR A 189 2.00 -16.88 -5.19
N THR A 190 1.40 -16.07 -4.31
CA THR A 190 1.25 -14.61 -4.55
C THR A 190 2.59 -13.89 -4.76
N THR A 191 3.69 -14.46 -4.27
CA THR A 191 5.06 -13.98 -4.52
C THR A 191 5.46 -14.00 -6.01
N LEU A 192 4.87 -14.87 -6.83
CA LEU A 192 5.07 -14.89 -8.29
C LEU A 192 4.41 -13.72 -8.99
N PHE A 193 3.20 -13.37 -8.55
CA PHE A 193 2.35 -12.40 -9.22
C PHE A 193 2.43 -11.05 -8.52
N ARG A 194 3.61 -10.57 -8.13
CA ARG A 194 3.78 -9.37 -7.29
C ARG A 194 3.02 -8.14 -7.83
N SER A 195 2.94 -7.98 -9.15
CA SER A 195 2.18 -6.90 -9.81
C SER A 195 0.67 -7.17 -9.94
N SER A 196 0.23 -8.42 -9.82
CA SER A 196 -1.15 -8.87 -10.07
C SER A 196 -1.79 -9.60 -8.88
N VAL A 197 -1.16 -9.59 -7.69
CA VAL A 197 -1.66 -10.28 -6.48
C VAL A 197 -3.11 -9.93 -6.19
N LEU A 198 -3.45 -8.65 -6.34
CA LEU A 198 -4.80 -8.13 -6.14
C LEU A 198 -5.81 -8.78 -7.08
N VAL A 199 -5.47 -8.87 -8.36
CA VAL A 199 -6.30 -9.47 -9.41
C VAL A 199 -6.46 -10.97 -9.20
N VAL A 200 -5.38 -11.66 -8.84
CA VAL A 200 -5.41 -13.10 -8.55
C VAL A 200 -6.32 -13.39 -7.35
N ARG A 201 -6.23 -12.59 -6.27
CA ARG A 201 -7.12 -12.72 -5.11
C ARG A 201 -8.58 -12.39 -5.47
N ALA A 202 -8.82 -11.38 -6.29
CA ALA A 202 -10.16 -11.05 -6.78
C ALA A 202 -10.77 -12.18 -7.62
N ALA A 203 -9.99 -12.73 -8.55
CA ALA A 203 -10.43 -13.84 -9.39
C ALA A 203 -10.74 -15.10 -8.56
N PHE A 204 -9.92 -15.41 -7.55
CA PHE A 204 -10.19 -16.53 -6.65
C PHE A 204 -11.47 -16.32 -5.84
N ASN A 205 -11.69 -15.12 -5.30
CA ASN A 205 -12.92 -14.80 -4.58
C ASN A 205 -14.16 -14.91 -5.48
N MET A 206 -14.06 -14.46 -6.75
CA MET A 206 -15.12 -14.62 -7.74
C MET A 206 -15.38 -16.09 -8.06
N PHE A 207 -14.32 -16.89 -8.21
CA PHE A 207 -14.44 -18.34 -8.40
C PHE A 207 -15.19 -19.01 -7.25
N LEU A 208 -14.88 -18.68 -5.98
CA LEU A 208 -15.60 -19.22 -4.83
C LEU A 208 -17.09 -18.89 -4.86
N TYR A 209 -17.46 -17.68 -5.30
CA TYR A 209 -18.87 -17.29 -5.45
C TYR A 209 -19.58 -18.12 -6.53
N ILE A 210 -18.95 -18.26 -7.71
CA ILE A 210 -19.47 -19.08 -8.82
C ILE A 210 -19.60 -20.55 -8.38
N LEU A 211 -18.60 -21.06 -7.67
CA LEU A 211 -18.59 -22.42 -7.14
C LEU A 211 -19.73 -22.64 -6.14
N ALA A 212 -19.95 -21.71 -5.21
CA ALA A 212 -21.07 -21.77 -4.27
C ALA A 212 -22.43 -21.80 -4.99
N SER A 213 -22.60 -21.01 -6.05
CA SER A 213 -23.80 -21.06 -6.90
C SER A 213 -23.97 -22.41 -7.62
N HIS A 214 -22.88 -22.98 -8.14
CA HIS A 214 -22.91 -24.30 -8.79
C HIS A 214 -23.30 -25.41 -7.80
N VAL A 215 -22.69 -25.42 -6.62
CA VAL A 215 -23.00 -26.35 -5.53
C VAL A 215 -24.45 -26.22 -5.10
N LEU A 216 -24.95 -24.99 -4.94
CA LEU A 216 -26.32 -24.75 -4.54
C LEU A 216 -27.32 -25.26 -5.58
N GLY A 217 -27.05 -25.01 -6.86
CA GLY A 217 -27.85 -25.55 -7.96
C GLY A 217 -27.86 -27.09 -8.00
N ALA A 218 -26.72 -27.72 -7.71
CA ALA A 218 -26.60 -29.18 -7.66
C ALA A 218 -27.40 -29.78 -6.50
N PHE A 219 -27.34 -29.18 -5.31
CA PHE A 219 -28.18 -29.56 -4.17
C PHE A 219 -29.66 -29.41 -4.48
N TRP A 220 -30.06 -28.29 -5.09
CA TRP A 220 -31.44 -28.07 -5.48
C TRP A 220 -31.94 -29.16 -6.44
N PHE A 221 -31.17 -29.50 -7.48
CA PHE A 221 -31.49 -30.61 -8.38
C PHE A 221 -31.68 -31.94 -7.63
N PHE A 222 -30.70 -32.30 -6.80
CA PHE A 222 -30.73 -33.57 -6.07
C PHE A 222 -31.90 -33.63 -5.09
N PHE A 223 -32.16 -32.55 -4.36
CA PHE A 223 -33.31 -32.44 -3.47
C PHE A 223 -34.64 -32.43 -4.21
N SER A 224 -34.72 -31.90 -5.43
CA SER A 224 -35.91 -32.05 -6.27
C SER A 224 -36.21 -33.52 -6.61
N VAL A 225 -35.18 -34.29 -6.96
CA VAL A 225 -35.31 -35.73 -7.18
C VAL A 225 -35.74 -36.44 -5.88
N GLN A 226 -35.08 -36.15 -4.75
CA GLN A 226 -35.45 -36.72 -3.45
C GLN A 226 -36.89 -36.36 -3.06
N ARG A 227 -37.32 -35.13 -3.32
CA ARG A 227 -38.69 -34.68 -3.01
C ARG A 227 -39.72 -35.42 -3.86
N GLN A 228 -39.44 -35.65 -5.14
CA GLN A 228 -40.31 -36.45 -6.02
C GLN A 228 -40.38 -37.91 -5.56
N THR A 229 -39.25 -38.54 -5.25
CA THR A 229 -39.25 -39.92 -4.73
C THR A 229 -39.94 -40.04 -3.37
N THR A 230 -39.82 -39.03 -2.50
CA THR A 230 -40.56 -38.97 -1.22
C THR A 230 -42.08 -38.97 -1.47
N CYS A 231 -42.56 -38.19 -2.43
CA CYS A 231 -43.97 -38.22 -2.82
C CYS A 231 -44.38 -39.62 -3.29
N TRP A 232 -43.56 -40.27 -4.13
CA TRP A 232 -43.85 -41.63 -4.59
C TRP A 232 -43.90 -42.64 -3.45
N HIS A 233 -43.00 -42.56 -2.47
CA HIS A 233 -43.03 -43.40 -1.29
C HIS A 233 -44.28 -43.20 -0.44
N VAL A 234 -44.71 -41.94 -0.23
CA VAL A 234 -45.94 -41.63 0.50
C VAL A 234 -47.18 -42.18 -0.24
N ALA A 235 -47.26 -41.99 -1.56
CA ALA A 235 -48.34 -42.53 -2.38
C ALA A 235 -48.36 -44.07 -2.36
N CYS A 236 -47.19 -44.71 -2.44
CA CYS A 236 -47.03 -46.17 -2.40
C CYS A 236 -47.51 -46.77 -1.08
N HIS A 237 -47.19 -46.12 0.05
CA HIS A 237 -47.64 -46.57 1.36
C HIS A 237 -49.17 -46.63 1.48
N ASN A 238 -49.87 -45.75 0.77
CA ASN A 238 -51.33 -45.69 0.77
C ASN A 238 -51.99 -46.63 -0.26
N GLN A 239 -51.19 -47.31 -1.10
CA GLN A 239 -51.69 -48.19 -2.17
C GLN A 239 -51.42 -49.66 -1.83
N ILE A 240 -52.48 -50.48 -1.83
CA ILE A 240 -52.38 -51.92 -1.55
C ILE A 240 -51.55 -52.59 -2.65
N GLY A 241 -50.55 -53.38 -2.25
CA GLY A 241 -49.69 -54.13 -3.17
C GLY A 241 -48.54 -53.31 -3.79
N CYS A 242 -48.36 -52.05 -3.38
CA CYS A 242 -47.20 -51.25 -3.81
C CYS A 242 -45.97 -51.57 -2.96
N ASN A 243 -44.85 -51.94 -3.60
CA ASN A 243 -43.58 -52.11 -2.92
C ASN A 243 -42.59 -51.00 -3.35
N PRO A 244 -42.11 -50.19 -2.39
CA PRO A 244 -41.24 -49.04 -2.67
C PRO A 244 -39.87 -49.42 -3.27
N HIS A 245 -39.41 -50.67 -3.13
CA HIS A 245 -38.15 -51.12 -3.75
C HIS A 245 -38.18 -51.12 -5.28
N PHE A 246 -39.37 -51.09 -5.89
CA PHE A 246 -39.51 -51.10 -7.35
C PHE A 246 -39.39 -49.71 -7.99
N PHE A 247 -39.17 -48.64 -7.22
CA PHE A 247 -38.88 -47.31 -7.78
C PHE A 247 -37.48 -47.18 -8.38
N ASN A 248 -36.68 -48.25 -8.42
CA ASN A 248 -35.46 -48.32 -9.23
C ASN A 248 -35.76 -48.91 -10.61
N CYS A 249 -35.36 -48.22 -11.69
CA CYS A 249 -35.60 -48.66 -13.06
C CYS A 249 -34.92 -49.99 -13.44
N ASP A 250 -33.95 -50.46 -12.67
CA ASP A 250 -33.27 -51.75 -12.91
C ASP A 250 -34.09 -52.97 -12.42
N HIS A 251 -35.06 -52.78 -11.52
CA HIS A 251 -35.76 -53.88 -10.84
C HIS A 251 -37.29 -53.82 -10.92
N GLY A 252 -37.88 -52.69 -11.34
CA GLY A 252 -39.33 -52.49 -11.36
C GLY A 252 -39.96 -52.67 -12.74
N PHE A 253 -40.89 -53.61 -12.87
CA PHE A 253 -41.86 -53.69 -13.96
C PHE A 253 -43.28 -53.64 -13.35
N GLY A 254 -43.78 -52.42 -13.11
CA GLY A 254 -45.11 -52.18 -12.55
C GLY A 254 -45.78 -50.99 -13.24
N ASN A 255 -47.12 -51.01 -13.29
CA ASN A 255 -47.89 -49.87 -13.77
C ASN A 255 -48.14 -48.90 -12.60
N TYR A 256 -47.43 -47.78 -12.58
CA TYR A 256 -47.48 -46.78 -11.51
C TYR A 256 -48.27 -45.52 -11.89
N THR A 257 -49.27 -45.64 -12.76
CA THR A 257 -50.10 -44.51 -13.20
C THR A 257 -50.72 -43.72 -12.06
N PHE A 258 -51.06 -44.37 -10.94
CA PHE A 258 -51.59 -43.71 -9.73
C PHE A 258 -50.65 -42.63 -9.15
N LEU A 259 -49.34 -42.72 -9.39
CA LEU A 259 -48.39 -41.69 -8.95
C LEU A 259 -48.62 -40.34 -9.66
N ASN A 260 -49.21 -40.32 -10.86
CA ASN A 260 -49.57 -39.06 -11.52
C ASN A 260 -50.69 -38.32 -10.78
N GLU A 261 -51.60 -39.07 -10.13
CA GLU A 261 -52.74 -38.52 -9.40
C GLU A 261 -52.32 -38.05 -8.01
N TYR A 262 -51.51 -38.85 -7.31
CA TYR A 262 -51.02 -38.50 -5.96
C TYR A 262 -49.88 -37.48 -5.96
N CYS A 263 -49.05 -37.47 -7.01
CA CYS A 263 -47.89 -36.58 -7.14
C CYS A 263 -47.98 -35.71 -8.40
N PRO A 264 -49.00 -34.83 -8.53
CA PRO A 264 -49.23 -34.08 -9.75
C PRO A 264 -48.23 -32.92 -9.89
N VAL A 265 -47.32 -33.02 -10.85
CA VAL A 265 -46.32 -31.96 -11.15
C VAL A 265 -46.87 -30.90 -12.09
N LYS A 266 -47.64 -31.31 -13.12
CA LYS A 266 -48.16 -30.42 -14.17
C LYS A 266 -49.26 -29.49 -13.65
N THR A 267 -50.17 -30.04 -12.86
CA THR A 267 -51.29 -29.33 -12.22
C THR A 267 -51.15 -29.50 -10.71
N PRO A 268 -50.25 -28.73 -10.07
CA PRO A 268 -49.87 -28.95 -8.68
C PRO A 268 -51.05 -28.78 -7.75
N ASN A 269 -51.27 -29.77 -6.88
CA ASN A 269 -52.28 -29.73 -5.84
C ASN A 269 -51.60 -29.80 -4.47
N LYS A 270 -51.48 -28.63 -3.80
CA LYS A 270 -50.81 -28.51 -2.51
C LYS A 270 -51.47 -29.29 -1.38
N THR A 271 -52.76 -29.67 -1.52
CA THR A 271 -53.44 -30.48 -0.51
C THR A 271 -53.04 -31.96 -0.56
N LEU A 272 -52.61 -32.46 -1.72
CA LEU A 272 -52.11 -33.83 -1.90
C LEU A 272 -50.63 -33.93 -1.55
N PHE A 273 -49.80 -33.08 -2.16
CA PHE A 273 -48.38 -33.00 -1.86
C PHE A 273 -47.82 -31.65 -2.31
N ASP A 274 -47.23 -30.90 -1.37
CA ASP A 274 -46.57 -29.64 -1.68
C ASP A 274 -45.07 -29.86 -1.98
N PHE A 275 -44.69 -29.56 -3.22
CA PHE A 275 -43.31 -29.64 -3.71
C PHE A 275 -42.48 -28.40 -3.34
N GLY A 276 -43.12 -27.29 -2.94
CA GLY A 276 -42.44 -26.06 -2.54
C GLY A 276 -41.43 -25.55 -3.58
N ILE A 277 -40.23 -25.17 -3.12
CA ILE A 277 -39.14 -24.64 -3.96
C ILE A 277 -38.63 -25.62 -5.02
N PHE A 278 -38.96 -26.91 -4.91
CA PHE A 278 -38.53 -27.94 -5.84
C PHE A 278 -39.47 -28.09 -7.04
N LEU A 279 -40.67 -27.50 -6.98
CA LEU A 279 -41.68 -27.60 -8.03
C LEU A 279 -41.18 -27.09 -9.39
N GLU A 280 -40.43 -25.99 -9.42
CA GLU A 280 -39.87 -25.41 -10.64
C GLU A 280 -38.93 -26.38 -11.38
N ALA A 281 -38.07 -27.12 -10.66
CA ALA A 281 -37.18 -28.12 -11.27
C ALA A 281 -37.95 -29.29 -11.90
N LEU A 282 -39.08 -29.65 -11.30
CA LEU A 282 -39.95 -30.74 -11.74
C LEU A 282 -40.73 -30.31 -12.99
N GLN A 283 -41.33 -29.11 -12.98
CA GLN A 283 -42.12 -28.57 -14.08
C GLN A 283 -41.27 -28.24 -15.32
N SER A 284 -40.05 -27.75 -15.11
CA SER A 284 -39.11 -27.49 -16.22
C SER A 284 -38.63 -28.76 -16.93
N GLY A 285 -38.90 -29.95 -16.39
CA GLY A 285 -38.40 -31.22 -16.93
C GLY A 285 -36.88 -31.37 -16.81
N THR A 286 -36.25 -30.63 -15.89
CA THR A 286 -34.80 -30.67 -15.69
C THR A 286 -34.36 -31.98 -15.06
N VAL A 287 -35.12 -32.49 -14.07
CA VAL A 287 -34.86 -33.78 -13.41
C VAL A 287 -35.07 -35.00 -14.32
N VAL A 288 -35.81 -34.81 -15.41
CA VAL A 288 -36.15 -35.83 -16.42
C VAL A 288 -35.16 -35.82 -17.60
N SER A 289 -34.50 -34.67 -17.82
CA SER A 289 -33.54 -34.48 -18.90
C SER A 289 -32.46 -35.57 -18.90
N THR A 290 -32.04 -36.03 -20.07
CA THR A 290 -30.77 -36.77 -20.23
C THR A 290 -29.65 -35.86 -20.73
N THR A 291 -29.97 -34.67 -21.24
CA THR A 291 -28.99 -33.69 -21.68
C THR A 291 -28.29 -33.04 -20.48
N PHE A 292 -27.03 -33.41 -20.27
CA PHE A 292 -26.19 -32.94 -19.17
C PHE A 292 -26.06 -31.40 -19.11
N THR A 293 -25.71 -30.77 -20.23
CA THR A 293 -25.49 -29.32 -20.30
C THR A 293 -26.73 -28.52 -19.90
N ARG A 294 -27.92 -29.01 -20.28
CA ARG A 294 -29.20 -28.39 -19.89
C ARG A 294 -29.39 -28.44 -18.37
N LYS A 295 -29.11 -29.59 -17.74
CA LYS A 295 -29.22 -29.76 -16.27
C LYS A 295 -28.34 -28.76 -15.54
N ILE A 296 -27.04 -28.73 -15.90
CA ILE A 296 -26.08 -27.88 -15.20
C ILE A 296 -26.39 -26.41 -15.37
N LEU A 297 -26.58 -25.95 -16.61
CA LEU A 297 -26.75 -24.51 -16.84
C LEU A 297 -28.02 -23.97 -16.17
N TYR A 298 -29.13 -24.72 -16.23
CA TYR A 298 -30.37 -24.29 -15.61
C TYR A 298 -30.30 -24.31 -14.08
N CYS A 299 -29.74 -25.37 -13.49
CA CYS A 299 -29.55 -25.44 -12.04
C CYS A 299 -28.51 -24.43 -11.53
N PHE A 300 -27.43 -24.19 -12.28
CA PHE A 300 -26.45 -23.15 -12.00
C PHE A 300 -27.10 -21.77 -11.99
N TRP A 301 -27.91 -21.46 -13.01
CA TRP A 301 -28.69 -20.22 -13.06
C TRP A 301 -29.58 -20.06 -11.84
N TRP A 302 -30.32 -21.11 -11.45
CA TRP A 302 -31.16 -21.09 -10.25
C TRP A 302 -30.33 -20.83 -8.99
N GLY A 303 -29.16 -21.44 -8.87
CA GLY A 303 -28.21 -21.23 -7.78
C GLY A 303 -27.68 -19.80 -7.70
N VAL A 304 -27.25 -19.22 -8.83
CA VAL A 304 -26.80 -17.82 -8.91
C VAL A 304 -27.93 -16.88 -8.49
N ARG A 305 -29.13 -17.05 -9.07
CA ARG A 305 -30.28 -16.19 -8.79
C ARG A 305 -30.60 -16.13 -7.29
N ASN A 306 -30.69 -17.28 -6.62
CA ASN A 306 -31.08 -17.34 -5.21
C ASN A 306 -29.94 -16.97 -4.26
N LEU A 307 -28.68 -17.25 -4.62
CA LEU A 307 -27.54 -16.82 -3.82
C LEU A 307 -27.36 -15.29 -3.87
N SER A 308 -27.57 -14.67 -5.05
CA SER A 308 -27.50 -13.22 -5.23
C SER A 308 -28.69 -12.45 -4.66
N SER A 309 -29.86 -13.08 -4.56
CA SER A 309 -31.07 -12.49 -3.97
C SER A 309 -31.32 -12.89 -2.51
N PHE A 310 -30.36 -13.58 -1.88
CA PHE A 310 -30.44 -14.08 -0.50
C PHE A 310 -31.67 -14.95 -0.24
N GLY A 311 -32.11 -15.71 -1.26
CA GLY A 311 -33.30 -16.55 -1.19
C GLY A 311 -34.62 -15.77 -1.11
N GLY A 312 -34.62 -14.46 -1.38
CA GLY A 312 -35.79 -13.60 -1.16
C GLY A 312 -37.03 -13.96 -1.99
N SER A 313 -36.88 -14.72 -3.08
CA SER A 313 -37.98 -15.19 -3.91
C SER A 313 -38.41 -16.64 -3.65
N LEU A 314 -37.83 -17.32 -2.65
CA LEU A 314 -38.13 -18.71 -2.35
C LEU A 314 -39.48 -18.83 -1.63
N GLN A 315 -40.38 -19.62 -2.18
CA GLN A 315 -41.65 -19.98 -1.56
C GLN A 315 -41.59 -21.41 -1.09
N THR A 316 -41.47 -21.61 0.23
CA THR A 316 -41.30 -22.94 0.82
C THR A 316 -42.62 -23.61 1.17
N SER A 317 -42.61 -24.95 1.22
CA SER A 317 -43.68 -25.73 1.84
C SER A 317 -43.51 -25.82 3.37
N PRO A 318 -44.47 -26.40 4.11
CA PRO A 318 -44.32 -26.69 5.54
C PRO A 318 -43.22 -27.71 5.89
N ASN A 319 -42.46 -28.19 4.90
CA ASN A 319 -41.40 -29.17 5.12
C ASN A 319 -40.21 -28.58 5.89
N ILE A 320 -39.81 -29.23 6.98
CA ILE A 320 -38.72 -28.78 7.86
C ILE A 320 -37.39 -28.69 7.10
N TRP A 321 -37.02 -29.71 6.33
CA TRP A 321 -35.74 -29.76 5.62
C TRP A 321 -35.64 -28.70 4.51
N GLU A 322 -36.74 -28.45 3.82
CA GLU A 322 -36.84 -27.38 2.83
C GLU A 322 -36.66 -26.00 3.46
N ASN A 323 -37.33 -25.74 4.59
CA ASN A 323 -37.20 -24.49 5.33
C ASN A 323 -35.76 -24.29 5.84
N CYS A 324 -35.13 -25.34 6.38
CA CYS A 324 -33.72 -25.28 6.76
C CYS A 324 -32.81 -24.98 5.56
N PHE A 325 -33.05 -25.59 4.40
CA PHE A 325 -32.27 -25.33 3.20
C PHE A 325 -32.44 -23.89 2.70
N ALA A 326 -33.66 -23.34 2.71
CA ALA A 326 -33.91 -21.94 2.35
C ALA A 326 -33.22 -20.95 3.30
N VAL A 327 -33.26 -21.21 4.61
CA VAL A 327 -32.53 -20.39 5.61
C VAL A 327 -31.02 -20.42 5.37
N LEU A 328 -30.46 -21.58 5.06
CA LEU A 328 -29.04 -21.71 4.71
C LEU A 328 -28.69 -20.89 3.46
N ILE A 329 -29.53 -20.90 2.42
CA ILE A 329 -29.35 -20.07 1.22
C ILE A 329 -29.28 -18.59 1.58
N SER A 330 -30.20 -18.12 2.43
CA SER A 330 -30.22 -16.72 2.86
C SER A 330 -28.96 -16.33 3.65
N ILE A 331 -28.53 -17.16 4.61
CA ILE A 331 -27.33 -16.90 5.41
C ILE A 331 -26.08 -16.92 4.54
N PHE A 332 -25.88 -17.96 3.74
CA PHE A 332 -24.71 -18.08 2.87
C PHE A 332 -24.68 -16.99 1.79
N GLY A 333 -25.83 -16.66 1.20
CA GLY A 333 -25.95 -15.58 0.23
C GLY A 333 -25.52 -14.24 0.81
N LEU A 334 -26.01 -13.90 2.01
CA LEU A 334 -25.64 -12.66 2.69
C LEU A 334 -24.14 -12.62 3.02
N LEU A 335 -23.60 -13.68 3.64
CA LEU A 335 -22.19 -13.75 4.03
C LEU A 335 -21.25 -13.66 2.82
N LEU A 336 -21.53 -14.41 1.76
CA LEU A 336 -20.70 -14.40 0.54
C LEU A 336 -20.79 -13.07 -0.19
N PHE A 337 -21.96 -12.43 -0.22
CA PHE A 337 -22.12 -11.12 -0.82
C PHE A 337 -21.35 -10.04 -0.06
N LEU A 338 -21.46 -10.00 1.28
CA LEU A 338 -20.68 -9.08 2.11
C LEU A 338 -19.18 -9.31 1.97
N PHE A 339 -18.74 -10.57 1.97
CA PHE A 339 -17.34 -10.92 1.76
C PHE A 339 -16.83 -10.50 0.37
N PHE A 340 -17.61 -10.74 -0.68
CA PHE A 340 -17.26 -10.36 -2.04
C PHE A 340 -17.16 -8.84 -2.19
N VAL A 341 -18.19 -8.11 -1.77
CA VAL A 341 -18.23 -6.64 -1.84
C VAL A 341 -17.10 -6.02 -1.02
N GLY A 342 -16.85 -6.48 0.21
CA GLY A 342 -15.78 -5.97 1.06
C GLY A 342 -14.39 -6.13 0.45
N ASN A 343 -14.13 -7.29 -0.16
CA ASN A 343 -12.87 -7.55 -0.85
C ASN A 343 -12.72 -6.69 -2.12
N VAL A 344 -13.76 -6.60 -2.96
CA VAL A 344 -13.74 -5.77 -4.17
C VAL A 344 -13.54 -4.29 -3.82
N GLN A 345 -14.18 -3.77 -2.77
CA GLN A 345 -13.96 -2.42 -2.29
C GLN A 345 -12.51 -2.18 -1.83
N THR A 346 -11.91 -3.14 -1.14
CA THR A 346 -10.50 -3.07 -0.71
C THR A 346 -9.57 -3.01 -1.91
N TYR A 347 -9.85 -3.79 -2.95
CA TYR A 347 -9.07 -3.81 -4.18
C TYR A 347 -9.18 -2.49 -4.94
N MET A 348 -10.40 -1.96 -5.11
CA MET A 348 -10.60 -0.66 -5.75
C MET A 348 -9.89 0.46 -5.00
N LYS A 349 -10.00 0.50 -3.66
CA LYS A 349 -9.30 1.50 -2.82
C LYS A 349 -7.78 1.41 -2.99
N SER A 350 -7.20 0.21 -2.93
CA SER A 350 -5.75 0.04 -3.08
C SER A 350 -5.23 0.54 -4.43
N GLU A 351 -5.96 0.29 -5.52
CA GLU A 351 -5.54 0.75 -6.85
C GLU A 351 -5.65 2.28 -6.97
N THR A 352 -6.73 2.88 -6.46
CA THR A 352 -6.88 4.34 -6.41
C THR A 352 -5.78 5.01 -5.57
N SER A 353 -5.39 4.40 -4.46
CA SER A 353 -4.29 4.91 -3.63
C SER A 353 -2.95 4.87 -4.36
N LYS A 354 -2.62 3.79 -5.08
CA LYS A 354 -1.38 3.71 -5.88
C LYS A 354 -1.35 4.75 -6.99
N GLN A 355 -2.48 4.96 -7.67
CA GLN A 355 -2.59 5.99 -8.70
C GLN A 355 -2.42 7.38 -8.12
N LEU A 356 -3.03 7.66 -6.97
CA LEU A 356 -2.90 8.93 -6.27
C LEU A 356 -1.46 9.16 -5.80
N GLU A 357 -0.80 8.17 -5.21
CA GLU A 357 0.61 8.23 -4.82
C GLU A 357 1.51 8.55 -6.03
N THR A 358 1.26 7.90 -7.17
CA THR A 358 2.01 8.16 -8.42
C THR A 358 1.75 9.57 -8.96
N TYR A 359 0.51 10.05 -8.87
CA TYR A 359 0.15 11.41 -9.27
C TYR A 359 0.82 12.45 -8.37
N MET A 360 0.75 12.25 -7.04
CA MET A 360 1.38 13.11 -6.06
C MET A 360 2.90 13.12 -6.20
N ASP A 361 3.55 11.98 -6.49
CA ASP A 361 5.00 11.92 -6.70
C ASP A 361 5.43 12.70 -7.95
N LYS A 362 4.66 12.61 -9.04
CA LYS A 362 4.88 13.43 -10.24
C LYS A 362 4.68 14.91 -9.98
N GLU A 363 3.66 15.27 -9.22
CA GLU A 363 3.39 16.66 -8.86
C GLU A 363 4.48 17.23 -7.95
N ASP A 364 4.92 16.46 -6.94
CA ASP A 364 6.04 16.80 -6.06
C ASP A 364 7.33 16.97 -6.88
N LEU A 365 7.61 16.08 -7.84
CA LEU A 365 8.75 16.17 -8.75
C LEU A 365 8.70 17.43 -9.62
N ALA A 366 7.54 17.75 -10.18
CA ALA A 366 7.34 18.97 -10.97
C ALA A 366 7.54 20.24 -10.11
N LYS A 367 7.02 20.26 -8.88
CA LYS A 367 7.24 21.35 -7.92
C LYS A 367 8.72 21.51 -7.55
N MET A 368 9.43 20.40 -7.29
CA MET A 368 10.87 20.42 -7.01
C MET A 368 11.67 20.96 -8.20
N SER A 369 11.39 20.48 -9.41
CA SER A 369 12.05 20.95 -10.64
C SER A 369 11.80 22.44 -10.92
N GLY A 370 10.59 22.93 -10.63
CA GLY A 370 10.26 24.35 -10.70
C GLY A 370 11.11 25.19 -9.74
N LYS A 371 11.24 24.76 -8.48
CA LYS A 371 12.08 25.43 -7.47
C LYS A 371 13.57 25.42 -7.85
N GLU A 372 14.09 24.29 -8.33
CA GLU A 372 15.49 24.20 -8.81
C GLU A 372 15.77 25.19 -9.95
N SER A 373 14.84 25.29 -10.91
CA SER A 373 14.94 26.25 -12.03
C SER A 373 14.96 27.69 -11.55
N SER A 374 14.08 28.08 -10.61
CA SER A 374 14.05 29.44 -10.05
C SER A 374 15.36 29.81 -9.35
N ILE A 375 15.97 28.86 -8.65
CA ILE A 375 17.22 29.07 -7.91
C ILE A 375 18.40 29.16 -8.87
N GLN A 376 18.41 28.35 -9.92
CA GLN A 376 19.42 28.45 -10.97
C GLN A 376 19.41 29.83 -11.64
N LEU A 377 18.23 30.34 -11.99
CA LEU A 377 18.06 31.70 -12.52
C LEU A 377 18.58 32.76 -11.54
N TRP A 378 18.35 32.59 -10.24
CA TRP A 378 18.88 33.51 -9.22
C TRP A 378 20.42 33.49 -9.16
N MET A 379 21.05 32.32 -9.27
CA MET A 379 22.52 32.17 -9.29
C MET A 379 23.16 32.78 -10.56
N GLU A 380 22.49 32.63 -11.70
CA GLU A 380 22.90 33.22 -12.96
C GLU A 380 22.78 34.75 -12.91
N ARG A 381 21.64 35.26 -12.45
CA ARG A 381 21.37 36.70 -12.30
C ARG A 381 22.39 37.40 -11.38
N ASN A 382 22.85 36.72 -10.33
CA ASN A 382 23.82 37.25 -9.38
C ASN A 382 25.29 36.99 -9.76
N ASN A 383 25.56 36.43 -10.95
CA ASN A 383 26.90 36.13 -11.45
C ASN A 383 27.77 35.37 -10.42
N LEU A 384 27.19 34.37 -9.75
CA LEU A 384 27.92 33.61 -8.74
C LEU A 384 29.04 32.78 -9.36
N PRO A 385 30.23 32.69 -8.73
CA PRO A 385 31.30 31.80 -9.14
C PRO A 385 30.88 30.32 -9.18
N GLU A 386 31.48 29.56 -10.09
CA GLU A 386 31.10 28.17 -10.37
C GLU A 386 31.25 27.23 -9.16
N ASN A 387 32.24 27.47 -8.30
CA ASN A 387 32.40 26.72 -7.05
C ASN A 387 31.21 26.95 -6.10
N GLN A 388 30.73 28.19 -5.96
CA GLN A 388 29.58 28.53 -5.12
C GLN A 388 28.28 27.97 -5.68
N ARG A 389 28.10 28.02 -7.01
CA ARG A 389 26.94 27.43 -7.69
C ARG A 389 26.79 25.94 -7.39
N LYS A 390 27.89 25.19 -7.50
CA LYS A 390 27.90 23.74 -7.24
C LYS A 390 27.55 23.41 -5.79
N VAL A 391 28.17 24.12 -4.83
CA VAL A 391 27.91 23.90 -3.39
C VAL A 391 26.46 24.26 -3.05
N LEU A 392 25.96 25.39 -3.58
CA LEU A 392 24.57 25.83 -3.38
C LEU A 392 23.57 24.82 -3.94
N MET A 393 23.76 24.40 -5.19
CA MET A 393 22.84 23.48 -5.85
C MET A 393 22.79 22.13 -5.12
N SER A 394 23.95 21.61 -4.69
CA SER A 394 24.01 20.37 -3.92
C SER A 394 23.26 20.45 -2.59
N ASP A 395 23.39 21.55 -1.84
CA ASP A 395 22.70 21.74 -0.56
C ASP A 395 21.18 21.88 -0.75
N ILE A 396 20.76 22.64 -1.76
CA ILE A 396 19.35 22.85 -2.10
C ILE A 396 18.69 21.55 -2.58
N GLN A 397 19.33 20.80 -3.49
CA GLN A 397 18.85 19.49 -3.91
C GLN A 397 18.67 18.55 -2.71
N GLY A 398 19.62 18.57 -1.77
CA GLY A 398 19.53 17.82 -0.52
C GLY A 398 18.32 18.23 0.35
N LYS A 399 17.99 19.52 0.40
CA LYS A 399 16.83 20.05 1.14
C LYS A 399 15.49 19.76 0.45
N LEU A 400 15.43 19.90 -0.87
CA LEU A 400 14.25 19.59 -1.68
C LEU A 400 13.91 18.09 -1.64
N ARG A 401 14.93 17.21 -1.73
CA ARG A 401 14.75 15.75 -1.55
C ARG A 401 14.18 15.40 -0.17
N LYS A 402 14.46 16.20 0.85
CA LYS A 402 13.90 16.05 2.21
C LYS A 402 12.53 16.71 2.38
N LYS A 403 11.88 17.11 1.29
CA LYS A 403 10.59 17.84 1.25
C LYS A 403 10.57 19.08 2.15
N LYS A 404 11.71 19.76 2.32
CA LYS A 404 11.73 21.06 3.02
C LYS A 404 11.17 22.14 2.11
N ASP A 405 10.30 22.97 2.65
CA ASP A 405 9.86 24.15 1.95
C ASP A 405 11.00 25.17 1.87
N ILE A 406 11.20 25.72 0.68
CA ILE A 406 12.27 26.69 0.38
C ILE A 406 11.57 27.83 -0.33
N GLU A 407 11.64 29.01 0.28
CA GLU A 407 11.15 30.23 -0.32
C GLU A 407 12.16 30.68 -1.38
N THR A 408 11.76 30.62 -2.65
CA THR A 408 12.64 30.94 -3.79
C THR A 408 12.96 32.43 -3.89
N GLU A 409 12.14 33.30 -3.28
CA GLU A 409 12.33 34.75 -3.29
C GLU A 409 13.42 35.21 -2.31
N ASN A 410 13.59 34.51 -1.19
CA ASN A 410 14.59 34.82 -0.18
C ASN A 410 15.43 33.59 0.17
N LEU A 411 16.48 33.38 -0.61
CA LEU A 411 17.38 32.25 -0.42
C LEU A 411 18.26 32.36 0.83
N PHE A 412 18.58 33.57 1.30
CA PHE A 412 19.60 33.81 2.33
C PHE A 412 19.37 33.05 3.65
N PRO A 413 18.16 33.01 4.24
CA PRO A 413 17.85 32.22 5.43
C PRO A 413 18.14 30.73 5.27
N HIS A 414 17.95 30.21 4.05
CA HIS A 414 18.14 28.81 3.74
C HIS A 414 19.60 28.45 3.45
N LEU A 415 20.49 29.42 3.23
CA LEU A 415 21.90 29.17 2.95
C LEU A 415 22.70 28.77 4.21
N PRO A 416 23.66 27.83 4.10
CA PRO A 416 24.67 27.61 5.12
C PRO A 416 25.43 28.90 5.44
N ILE A 417 25.86 29.06 6.69
CA ILE A 417 26.44 30.32 7.18
C ILE A 417 27.68 30.77 6.39
N LEU A 418 28.56 29.83 6.04
CA LEU A 418 29.77 30.11 5.26
C LEU A 418 29.43 30.59 3.85
N LEU A 419 28.51 29.89 3.18
CA LEU A 419 28.07 30.25 1.83
C LEU A 419 27.35 31.60 1.81
N ARG A 420 26.56 31.89 2.85
CA ARG A 420 25.91 33.19 3.05
C ARG A 420 26.94 34.32 3.11
N MET A 421 28.03 34.12 3.85
CA MET A 421 29.11 35.10 3.97
C MET A 421 29.86 35.30 2.65
N GLU A 422 30.19 34.21 1.96
CA GLU A 422 30.90 34.27 0.68
C GLU A 422 30.08 35.00 -0.40
N ILE A 423 28.79 34.71 -0.49
CA ILE A 423 27.88 35.37 -1.44
C ILE A 423 27.71 36.85 -1.08
N LYS A 424 27.51 37.20 0.20
CA LYS A 424 27.47 38.62 0.63
C LYS A 424 28.74 39.36 0.22
N ARG A 425 29.90 38.75 0.42
CA ARG A 425 31.20 39.31 0.02
C ARG A 425 31.28 39.50 -1.49
N HIS A 426 30.86 38.52 -2.27
CA HIS A 426 30.83 38.61 -3.74
C HIS A 426 29.96 39.76 -4.24
N LEU A 427 28.76 39.91 -3.68
CA LEU A 427 27.78 40.91 -4.12
C LEU A 427 28.08 42.32 -3.60
N CYS A 428 28.46 42.46 -2.34
CA CYS A 428 28.51 43.76 -1.66
C CYS A 428 29.89 44.39 -1.65
N LEU A 429 30.98 43.60 -1.62
CA LEU A 429 32.34 44.14 -1.54
C LEU A 429 32.70 45.05 -2.73
N PRO A 430 32.31 44.75 -3.99
CA PRO A 430 32.53 45.66 -5.11
C PRO A 430 31.83 47.02 -4.93
N ILE A 431 30.61 47.01 -4.36
CA ILE A 431 29.82 48.23 -4.10
C ILE A 431 30.45 49.04 -2.95
N LEU A 432 30.83 48.36 -1.86
CA LEU A 432 31.46 48.98 -0.70
C LEU A 432 32.77 49.71 -1.05
N LYS A 433 33.57 49.17 -1.97
CA LYS A 433 34.80 49.81 -2.46
C LYS A 433 34.56 51.14 -3.18
N LYS A 434 33.37 51.36 -3.74
CA LYS A 434 32.99 52.64 -4.36
C LYS A 434 32.72 53.73 -3.32
N VAL A 435 32.49 53.38 -2.05
CA VAL A 435 32.23 54.35 -0.97
C VAL A 435 33.55 55.05 -0.61
N PRO A 436 33.72 56.36 -0.87
CA PRO A 436 35.02 57.03 -0.74
C PRO A 436 35.65 56.92 0.66
N MET A 437 34.82 56.92 1.72
CA MET A 437 35.27 56.87 3.11
C MET A 437 35.70 55.47 3.57
N LEU A 438 35.32 54.41 2.86
CA LEU A 438 35.60 53.01 3.23
C LEU A 438 36.71 52.38 2.38
N ASN A 439 36.98 52.91 1.19
CA ASN A 439 37.86 52.29 0.18
C ASN A 439 39.29 51.99 0.68
N LYS A 440 39.80 52.75 1.67
CA LYS A 440 41.17 52.60 2.19
C LYS A 440 41.31 51.59 3.33
N ASP A 441 40.23 51.20 4.01
CA ASP A 441 40.28 50.31 5.17
C ASP A 441 39.70 48.93 4.83
N LYS A 442 40.59 48.03 4.38
CA LYS A 442 40.23 46.65 4.00
C LYS A 442 39.61 45.87 5.17
N ALA A 443 40.08 46.09 6.39
CA ALA A 443 39.52 45.42 7.56
C ALA A 443 38.09 45.90 7.80
N LEU A 444 37.86 47.20 7.80
CA LEU A 444 36.52 47.77 7.98
C LEU A 444 35.53 47.31 6.90
N LEU A 445 35.97 47.20 5.65
CA LEU A 445 35.14 46.69 4.54
C LEU A 445 34.65 45.25 4.80
N GLU A 446 35.54 44.37 5.25
CA GLU A 446 35.19 42.98 5.58
C GLU A 446 34.23 42.91 6.77
N TRP A 447 34.49 43.71 7.82
CA TRP A 447 33.59 43.80 8.97
C TRP A 447 32.21 44.32 8.59
N ILE A 448 32.12 45.37 7.78
CA ILE A 448 30.82 45.90 7.31
C ILE A 448 30.06 44.83 6.52
N CYS A 449 30.75 44.10 5.64
CA CYS A 449 30.14 43.04 4.84
C CYS A 449 29.49 41.94 5.71
N MET A 450 30.06 41.63 6.88
CA MET A 450 29.46 40.67 7.83
C MET A 450 28.15 41.18 8.45
N TYR A 451 28.01 42.48 8.66
CA TYR A 451 26.84 43.11 9.30
C TYR A 451 25.71 43.47 8.33
N LEU A 452 25.96 43.41 7.01
CA LEU A 452 24.93 43.65 6.00
C LEU A 452 23.80 42.63 6.08
N LYS A 453 22.56 43.10 6.01
CA LYS A 453 21.34 42.26 5.97
C LYS A 453 20.65 42.42 4.62
N PRO A 454 20.14 41.34 4.01
CA PRO A 454 19.32 41.47 2.81
C PRO A 454 18.01 42.19 3.17
N VAL A 455 17.59 43.12 2.32
CA VAL A 455 16.37 43.91 2.44
C VAL A 455 15.63 43.87 1.10
N TYR A 456 14.31 43.70 1.18
CA TYR A 456 13.44 43.55 0.02
C TYR A 456 12.39 44.64 0.02
N TYR A 457 12.22 45.33 -1.10
CA TYR A 457 11.16 46.32 -1.27
C TYR A 457 10.30 45.95 -2.49
N ASN A 458 8.98 46.08 -2.33
CA ASN A 458 8.04 45.87 -3.43
C ASN A 458 8.15 46.99 -4.46
N GLU A 459 7.70 46.74 -5.68
CA GLU A 459 7.62 47.75 -6.73
C GLU A 459 6.80 48.97 -6.31
N HIS A 460 7.24 50.17 -6.69
CA HIS A 460 6.57 51.45 -6.40
C HIS A 460 6.39 51.77 -4.90
N SER A 461 7.12 51.09 -4.02
CA SER A 461 7.19 51.39 -2.59
C SER A 461 8.12 52.57 -2.30
N TYR A 462 7.77 53.38 -1.31
CA TYR A 462 8.64 54.42 -0.76
C TYR A 462 9.61 53.80 0.23
N ILE A 463 10.90 54.05 0.05
CA ILE A 463 11.96 53.63 0.98
C ILE A 463 12.13 54.71 2.05
N PHE A 464 12.31 55.95 1.61
CA PHE A 464 12.39 57.14 2.47
C PHE A 464 11.56 58.26 1.83
N ARG A 465 10.91 59.07 2.65
CA ARG A 465 10.34 60.35 2.25
C ARG A 465 11.22 61.48 2.76
N GLU A 466 11.14 62.62 2.08
CA GLU A 466 11.76 63.84 2.59
C GLU A 466 11.28 64.12 4.03
N GLY A 467 12.22 64.44 4.92
CA GLY A 467 11.95 64.67 6.34
C GLY A 467 12.02 63.41 7.22
N GLU A 468 12.13 62.21 6.65
CA GLU A 468 12.28 60.97 7.43
C GLU A 468 13.74 60.70 7.84
N PRO A 469 13.98 60.06 9.00
CA PRO A 469 15.33 59.70 9.42
C PRO A 469 15.91 58.59 8.53
N ILE A 470 17.16 58.76 8.11
CA ILE A 470 17.93 57.73 7.41
C ILE A 470 18.53 56.79 8.46
N ASP A 471 17.86 55.66 8.70
CA ASP A 471 18.25 54.63 9.66
C ASP A 471 18.96 53.44 9.01
N VAL A 472 19.04 53.38 7.68
CA VAL A 472 19.72 52.34 6.91
C VAL A 472 20.50 52.92 5.74
N MET A 473 21.74 52.44 5.56
CA MET A 473 22.51 52.64 4.34
C MET A 473 22.28 51.45 3.40
N LEU A 474 21.87 51.72 2.16
CA LEU A 474 21.48 50.70 1.19
C LEU A 474 22.56 50.50 0.14
N PHE A 475 22.88 49.23 -0.12
CA PHE A 475 23.76 48.76 -1.18
C PHE A 475 22.90 48.02 -2.21
N ILE A 476 22.72 48.63 -3.38
CA ILE A 476 21.74 48.17 -4.36
C ILE A 476 22.38 47.08 -5.22
N THR A 477 21.92 45.84 -5.01
CA THR A 477 22.39 44.67 -5.76
C THR A 477 21.53 44.38 -6.99
N GLN A 478 20.23 44.67 -6.95
CA GLN A 478 19.32 44.60 -8.09
C GLN A 478 18.16 45.58 -7.90
N CYS A 479 18.06 46.60 -8.77
CA CYS A 479 16.86 47.39 -9.10
C CYS A 479 17.24 48.72 -9.78
N ILE A 480 16.20 49.50 -10.08
CA ILE A 480 16.26 50.95 -10.31
C ILE A 480 15.50 51.63 -9.17
N VAL A 481 16.18 52.52 -8.45
CA VAL A 481 15.56 53.38 -7.44
C VAL A 481 15.52 54.82 -7.96
N LEU A 482 14.35 55.45 -7.87
CA LEU A 482 14.15 56.83 -8.27
C LEU A 482 14.33 57.74 -7.06
N LYS A 483 15.18 58.74 -7.24
CA LYS A 483 15.51 59.77 -6.26
C LYS A 483 14.87 61.07 -6.73
N PHE A 484 13.95 61.58 -5.91
CA PHE A 484 13.22 62.81 -6.15
C PHE A 484 13.79 63.93 -5.27
N PRO A 485 14.42 64.96 -5.86
CA PRO A 485 14.96 66.07 -5.09
C PRO A 485 13.84 66.99 -4.58
N THR A 486 14.11 67.71 -3.49
CA THR A 486 13.18 68.72 -2.95
C THR A 486 12.94 69.86 -3.94
N SER A 487 11.68 70.20 -4.16
CA SER A 487 11.28 71.33 -4.99
C SER A 487 11.70 72.66 -4.35
N LYS A 488 12.84 73.22 -4.77
CA LYS A 488 13.16 74.63 -4.53
C LYS A 488 12.47 75.47 -5.60
N SER A 489 11.86 76.59 -5.21
CA SER A 489 11.08 77.43 -6.10
C SER A 489 11.93 77.91 -7.30
N GLY A 490 11.60 77.43 -8.51
CA GLY A 490 12.15 77.93 -9.78
C GLY A 490 13.14 77.04 -10.52
N GLU A 491 13.53 75.86 -10.00
CA GLU A 491 14.43 74.93 -10.71
C GLU A 491 13.69 73.72 -11.31
N PRO A 492 14.10 73.24 -12.51
CA PRO A 492 13.55 72.02 -13.08
C PRO A 492 13.95 70.80 -12.24
N ILE A 493 12.96 70.00 -11.83
CA ILE A 493 13.17 68.77 -11.04
C ILE A 493 13.79 67.70 -11.94
N CYS A 494 15.08 67.41 -11.76
CA CYS A 494 15.74 66.29 -12.40
C CYS A 494 15.61 65.04 -11.52
N ILE A 495 15.01 63.97 -12.03
CA ILE A 495 14.89 62.70 -11.33
C ILE A 495 16.20 61.92 -11.53
N GLU A 496 16.90 61.63 -10.45
CA GLU A 496 18.11 60.81 -10.49
C GLU A 496 17.76 59.32 -10.32
N CYS A 497 18.37 58.46 -11.14
CA CYS A 497 18.22 57.02 -11.06
C CYS A 497 19.43 56.41 -10.35
N ILE A 498 19.19 55.66 -9.28
CA ILE A 498 20.21 54.83 -8.64
C ILE A 498 20.10 53.42 -9.19
N GLU A 499 21.08 53.06 -10.01
CA GLU A 499 21.15 51.77 -10.69
C GLU A 499 21.92 50.72 -9.87
N GLN A 500 21.84 49.47 -10.34
CA GLN A 500 22.59 48.33 -9.82
C GLN A 500 24.08 48.65 -9.57
N GLY A 501 24.58 48.22 -8.41
CA GLY A 501 25.98 48.37 -8.05
C GLY A 501 26.34 49.73 -7.45
N ASN A 502 25.34 50.55 -7.12
CA ASN A 502 25.49 51.82 -6.40
C ASN A 502 24.92 51.71 -4.97
N PHE A 503 25.00 52.79 -4.21
CA PHE A 503 24.58 52.86 -2.81
C PHE A 503 23.84 54.16 -2.49
N TYR A 504 23.05 54.17 -1.42
CA TYR A 504 22.36 55.34 -0.88
C TYR A 504 22.49 55.38 0.64
N GLY A 505 22.38 56.57 1.25
CA GLY A 505 22.43 56.74 2.70
C GLY A 505 23.84 56.90 3.28
N VAL A 506 24.80 57.43 2.49
CA VAL A 506 26.17 57.72 2.97
C VAL A 506 26.17 58.67 4.18
N GLN A 507 25.15 59.51 4.30
CA GLN A 507 24.95 60.42 5.42
C GLN A 507 24.97 59.68 6.76
N LEU A 508 24.48 58.43 6.80
CA LEU A 508 24.50 57.60 8.01
C LEU A 508 25.94 57.24 8.42
N LEU A 509 26.81 56.99 7.45
CA LEU A 509 28.22 56.69 7.71
C LEU A 509 28.97 57.96 8.17
N GLN A 510 28.74 59.11 7.53
CA GLN A 510 29.31 60.39 7.95
C GLN A 510 28.92 60.76 9.38
N TRP A 511 27.62 60.69 9.68
CA TRP A 511 27.09 60.88 11.04
C TRP A 511 27.81 60.02 12.08
N SER A 512 28.09 58.77 11.74
CA SER A 512 28.74 57.83 12.66
C SER A 512 30.23 58.10 12.90
N LEU A 513 30.92 58.74 11.93
CA LEU A 513 32.34 59.05 12.00
C LEU A 513 32.61 60.39 12.69
N ASP A 514 31.68 61.34 12.56
CA ASP A 514 31.79 62.68 13.14
C ASP A 514 31.48 62.72 14.65
N HIS A 515 30.90 61.64 15.20
CA HIS A 515 30.50 61.56 16.61
C HIS A 515 31.30 60.49 17.37
N SER A 516 31.69 60.79 18.62
CA SER A 516 32.27 59.78 19.50
C SER A 516 31.24 58.69 19.84
N THR A 517 31.66 57.43 19.87
CA THR A 517 30.79 56.25 20.06
C THR A 517 29.89 56.30 21.31
N SER A 518 30.25 57.09 22.33
CA SER A 518 29.46 57.31 23.56
C SER A 518 28.30 58.30 23.37
N LEU A 519 28.25 59.04 22.27
CA LEU A 519 27.24 60.07 21.96
C LEU A 519 26.29 59.70 20.79
N LEU A 520 26.45 58.52 20.18
CA LEU A 520 25.57 58.04 19.10
C LEU A 520 24.18 57.68 19.65
N SER A 521 23.29 58.67 19.67
CA SER A 521 21.86 58.50 19.97
C SER A 521 21.06 58.31 18.68
N LEU A 522 20.21 57.27 18.64
CA LEU A 522 19.28 57.04 17.50
C LEU A 522 18.25 58.16 17.35
N SER A 523 18.10 59.04 18.35
CA SER A 523 17.26 60.24 18.26
C SER A 523 17.87 61.39 17.44
N LYS A 524 19.12 61.25 16.96
CA LYS A 524 19.84 62.27 16.19
C LYS A 524 20.29 61.75 14.81
N LEU A 525 19.52 60.85 14.20
CA LEU A 525 19.83 60.33 12.87
C LEU A 525 19.77 61.45 11.80
N PRO A 526 20.56 61.34 10.73
CA PRO A 526 20.48 62.26 9.60
C PRO A 526 19.09 62.18 8.97
N ILE A 527 18.54 63.33 8.58
CA ILE A 527 17.22 63.43 7.95
C ILE A 527 17.39 63.37 6.43
N SER A 528 16.53 62.61 5.75
CA SER A 528 16.51 62.54 4.30
C SER A 528 16.03 63.87 3.72
N THR A 529 16.87 64.48 2.88
CA THR A 529 16.52 65.69 2.13
C THR A 529 15.82 65.37 0.80
N GLU A 530 15.52 64.10 0.54
CA GLU A 530 15.02 63.62 -0.75
C GLU A 530 14.05 62.47 -0.54
N THR A 531 13.15 62.27 -1.50
CA THR A 531 12.23 61.12 -1.49
C THR A 531 12.79 60.01 -2.38
N LEU A 532 12.88 58.80 -1.81
CA LEU A 532 13.41 57.63 -2.46
C LEU A 532 12.28 56.61 -2.70
N LYS A 533 11.99 56.32 -3.97
CA LYS A 533 10.92 55.39 -4.37
C LYS A 533 11.45 54.33 -5.32
N THR A 534 11.01 53.11 -5.15
CA THR A 534 11.39 51.98 -5.99
C THR A 534 10.66 52.02 -7.34
N HIS A 535 11.38 51.76 -8.44
CA HIS A 535 10.74 51.61 -9.76
C HIS A 535 10.43 50.15 -10.07
N THR A 536 11.31 49.22 -9.67
CA THR A 536 11.14 47.77 -9.77
C THR A 536 11.20 47.15 -8.37
N LYS A 537 10.86 45.86 -8.22
CA LYS A 537 11.16 45.10 -6.99
C LYS A 537 12.66 45.22 -6.67
N VAL A 538 12.99 45.49 -5.40
CA VAL A 538 14.37 45.76 -4.96
C VAL A 538 14.91 44.61 -4.15
N GLU A 539 16.08 44.12 -4.56
CA GLU A 539 16.97 43.32 -3.72
C GLU A 539 18.19 44.18 -3.38
N ALA A 540 18.31 44.57 -2.12
CA ALA A 540 19.43 45.37 -1.62
C ALA A 540 19.99 44.79 -0.33
N PHE A 541 21.18 45.23 0.05
CA PHE A 541 21.73 44.99 1.38
C PHE A 541 21.69 46.27 2.20
N GLY A 542 21.14 46.18 3.41
CA GLY A 542 21.08 47.29 4.35
C GLY A 542 22.14 47.16 5.44
N LEU A 543 22.82 48.27 5.74
CA LEU A 543 23.57 48.47 6.98
C LEU A 543 22.73 49.36 7.90
N MET A 544 22.11 48.78 8.91
CA MET A 544 21.27 49.53 9.85
C MET A 544 22.13 50.40 10.77
N ALA A 545 21.59 51.54 11.22
CA ALA A 545 22.26 52.45 12.15
C ALA A 545 22.70 51.75 13.45
N ASN A 546 21.88 50.83 13.97
CA ASN A 546 22.19 50.08 15.18
C ASN A 546 23.32 49.04 14.96
N ASP A 547 23.33 48.40 13.78
CA ASP A 547 24.38 47.46 13.40
C ASP A 547 25.72 48.20 13.21
N LEU A 548 25.69 49.38 12.59
CA LEU A 548 26.84 50.28 12.45
C LEU A 548 27.38 50.75 13.81
N LYS A 549 26.50 51.17 14.74
CA LYS A 549 26.89 51.52 16.11
C LYS A 549 27.61 50.37 16.82
N THR A 550 27.09 49.15 16.66
CA THR A 550 27.67 47.93 17.25
C THR A 550 29.03 47.58 16.62
N LEU A 551 29.18 47.78 15.31
CA LEU A 551 30.43 47.55 14.60
C LEU A 551 31.52 48.53 15.09
N LEU A 552 31.18 49.81 15.23
CA LEU A 552 32.12 50.85 15.67
C LEU A 552 32.53 50.72 17.14
N SER A 553 31.64 50.25 18.02
CA SER A 553 31.99 49.97 19.42
C SER A 553 32.98 48.80 19.54
N LYS A 554 32.81 47.74 18.74
CA LYS A 554 33.74 46.60 18.69
C LYS A 554 35.09 46.95 18.07
N ARG A 555 35.15 47.89 17.13
CA ARG A 555 36.42 48.36 16.55
C ARG A 555 37.33 48.99 17.61
N LYS A 556 36.77 49.74 18.57
CA LYS A 556 37.55 50.38 19.65
C LYS A 556 38.11 49.39 20.67
N THR A 557 37.49 48.23 20.84
CA THR A 557 37.95 47.21 21.80
C THR A 557 39.00 46.25 21.23
N LYS A 558 39.23 46.24 19.90
CA LYS A 558 40.21 45.37 19.25
C LYS A 558 41.21 46.13 18.39
N GLN A 559 42.38 46.42 18.94
CA GLN A 559 43.61 46.62 18.18
C GLN A 559 44.83 46.24 19.05
N PRO A 560 45.74 45.34 18.64
CA PRO A 560 45.56 44.06 17.94
C PRO A 560 46.09 42.84 18.75
N ALA A 561 45.54 41.64 18.55
CA ALA A 561 46.26 40.38 18.80
C ALA A 561 45.77 39.24 17.88
N SER A 562 46.53 39.01 16.79
CA SER A 562 46.59 37.80 15.96
C SER A 562 45.32 37.23 15.28
N THR A 563 45.56 36.63 14.13
CA THR A 563 44.62 36.05 13.15
C THR A 563 43.79 34.86 13.64
N THR A 564 44.02 34.37 14.85
CA THR A 564 43.29 33.22 15.45
C THR A 564 41.93 33.61 16.05
N GLU A 565 41.73 34.86 16.45
CA GLU A 565 40.49 35.29 17.13
C GLU A 565 39.27 35.46 16.19
N ALA A 566 39.48 35.65 14.89
CA ALA A 566 38.40 35.76 13.91
C ALA A 566 37.64 34.44 13.75
N ALA A 567 38.35 33.30 13.83
CA ALA A 567 37.72 31.97 13.81
C ALA A 567 36.89 31.73 15.09
N ALA A 568 37.39 32.15 16.26
CA ALA A 568 36.70 32.00 17.54
C ALA A 568 35.39 32.83 17.63
N LEU A 569 35.38 34.05 17.08
CA LEU A 569 34.19 34.90 17.02
C LEU A 569 33.09 34.32 16.12
N THR A 570 33.48 33.59 15.07
CA THR A 570 32.54 32.92 14.17
C THR A 570 31.87 31.72 14.85
N ILE A 571 32.61 31.01 15.72
CA ILE A 571 32.08 29.90 16.54
C ILE A 571 31.15 30.42 17.65
N GLN A 572 31.50 31.51 18.34
CA GLN A 572 30.63 32.11 19.36
C GLN A 572 29.34 32.72 18.80
N ALA A 573 29.39 33.36 17.64
CA ALA A 573 28.19 33.86 16.96
C ALA A 573 27.28 32.72 16.46
N ALA A 574 27.85 31.57 16.10
CA ALA A 574 27.08 30.37 15.75
C ALA A 574 26.43 29.70 16.98
N TRP A 575 27.06 29.76 18.16
CA TRP A 575 26.49 29.24 19.41
C TRP A 575 25.34 30.08 19.97
N GLY A 576 25.39 31.41 19.81
CA GLY A 576 24.32 32.31 20.26
C GLY A 576 23.01 32.26 19.43
N ALA A 577 22.99 31.52 18.32
CA ALA A 577 21.81 31.33 17.47
C ALA A 577 21.11 29.97 17.69
N PHE A 578 21.57 29.18 18.67
CA PHE A 578 20.98 27.90 19.07
C PHE A 578 20.26 27.95 20.44
N LEU A 579 20.23 29.12 21.08
CA LEU A 579 19.30 29.52 22.15
C LEU A 579 18.30 30.51 21.55
#